data_AF-A0A371P2J0-F1
#
_entry.id   AF-A0A371P2J0-F1
#
_cell.length_a   1.000
_cell.length_b   1.000
_cell.length_c   1.000
_cell.angle_alpha   90.00
_cell.angle_beta   90.00
_cell.angle_gamma   90.00
#
_symmetry.space_group_name_H-M   'P 1'
#
loop_
_entity.id
_entity.type
_entity.pdbx_description
1 polymer ?
#
loop_
_entity_poly.entity_id
_entity_poly.type
_entity_poly.pdbx_seq_one_letter_code
_entity_poly.pdbx_strand_id
1 'polypeptide(L)'
;MTPSRRSLVPAAGVFLAAPWFAEMAWGGIPVTQLPLVLLFLAPLYGSAALLIREVVRRTGRGWPSMLLLAAGFGVLQAGVVDQSLFNPAYGRYDFQHPVHVGGVDVSLYWMLAFVSGHVVASMATPIALAEAWTREPARRRPWLGRRGPWVVAVVYVLASVVNHLGVKEDEGHGFQAAPAQTLTAVALAALLVTAALLWRRRDVTDVRVPRPAVVLVIGFVAYLLYLPGETAAAFAVGVVVAAGVVCVVGRWSTSPRWTDDHVTALVMGTVMVGMVMPFLVDPYDDTISAGRELAQDAASAAICLTGVAATWLRLRHLARRPPT
;
A
#
# COMPACT_ATOMS: atom_id res chain seq x y z
N MET A 1 5.65 4.60 29.10
CA MET A 1 6.66 3.86 28.32
C MET A 1 7.14 4.71 27.16
N THR A 2 8.39 5.14 27.22
CA THR A 2 9.11 5.76 26.10
C THR A 2 9.43 4.69 25.06
N PRO A 3 9.33 4.98 23.75
CA PRO A 3 9.70 4.02 22.72
C PRO A 3 11.20 3.69 22.84
N SER A 4 11.55 2.41 22.82
CA SER A 4 12.95 2.01 22.77
C SER A 4 13.55 2.43 21.42
N ARG A 5 14.85 2.76 21.34
CA ARG A 5 15.53 3.00 20.04
C ARG A 5 15.28 1.86 19.02
N ARG A 6 15.03 0.63 19.50
CA ARG A 6 14.74 -0.55 18.68
C ARG A 6 13.37 -0.51 17.98
N SER A 7 12.43 0.34 18.40
CA SER A 7 11.11 0.47 17.76
C SER A 7 10.99 1.69 16.83
N LEU A 8 11.92 2.65 16.91
CA LEU A 8 11.94 3.81 16.02
C LEU A 8 12.45 3.47 14.62
N VAL A 9 13.42 2.56 14.51
CA VAL A 9 13.97 2.11 13.21
C VAL A 9 12.89 1.51 12.31
N PRO A 10 12.08 0.51 12.73
CA PRO A 10 11.05 -0.02 11.86
C PRO A 10 9.92 1.00 11.58
N ALA A 11 9.66 1.93 12.51
CA ALA A 11 8.71 3.00 12.26
C ALA A 11 9.19 3.96 11.15
N ALA A 12 10.46 4.38 11.20
CA ALA A 12 11.08 5.17 10.12
C ALA A 12 11.12 4.40 8.80
N GLY A 13 11.37 3.08 8.86
CA GLY A 13 11.30 2.20 7.69
C GLY A 13 9.94 2.23 7.01
N VAL A 14 8.83 2.08 7.77
CA VAL A 14 7.48 2.22 7.21
C VAL A 14 7.23 3.62 6.65
N PHE A 15 7.64 4.65 7.40
CA PHE A 15 7.41 6.05 7.04
C PHE A 15 8.00 6.41 5.66
N LEU A 16 9.20 5.90 5.37
CA LEU A 16 9.90 6.15 4.10
C LEU A 16 9.52 5.15 3.00
N ALA A 17 9.23 3.89 3.35
CA ALA A 17 8.91 2.87 2.36
C ALA A 17 7.48 3.02 1.80
N ALA A 18 6.54 3.54 2.58
CA ALA A 18 5.16 3.73 2.12
C ALA A 18 5.02 4.61 0.86
N PRO A 19 5.58 5.84 0.81
CA PRO A 19 5.52 6.65 -0.41
C PRO A 19 6.33 6.04 -1.56
N TRP A 20 7.43 5.33 -1.28
CA TRP A 20 8.20 4.63 -2.32
C TRP A 20 7.33 3.62 -3.07
N PHE A 21 6.64 2.74 -2.35
CA PHE A 21 5.76 1.76 -2.97
C PHE A 21 4.47 2.37 -3.55
N ALA A 22 4.02 3.50 -3.02
CA ALA A 22 2.88 4.23 -3.56
C ALA A 22 3.17 4.72 -4.98
N GLU A 23 4.22 5.53 -5.14
CA GLU A 23 4.39 6.37 -6.35
C GLU A 23 5.70 6.13 -7.11
N MET A 24 6.72 5.55 -6.48
CA MET A 24 8.08 5.56 -7.02
C MET A 24 8.54 4.20 -7.57
N ALA A 25 8.02 3.11 -7.01
CA ALA A 25 8.48 1.75 -7.33
C ALA A 25 8.20 1.31 -8.77
N TRP A 26 7.39 2.09 -9.50
CA TRP A 26 6.87 1.80 -10.83
C TRP A 26 7.53 2.61 -11.94
N GLY A 27 8.49 3.48 -11.62
CA GLY A 27 9.13 4.39 -12.57
C GLY A 27 8.46 5.76 -12.64
N GLY A 28 8.91 6.60 -13.59
CA GLY A 28 8.27 7.88 -13.91
C GLY A 28 8.64 9.10 -13.05
N ILE A 29 9.36 8.92 -11.93
CA ILE A 29 9.88 10.05 -11.11
C ILE A 29 11.41 10.13 -11.26
N PRO A 30 11.97 11.30 -11.66
CA PRO A 30 13.41 11.48 -11.71
C PRO A 30 14.08 11.19 -10.36
N VAL A 31 15.16 10.40 -10.37
CA VAL A 31 15.93 10.03 -9.17
C VAL A 31 16.38 11.26 -8.37
N THR A 32 16.68 12.36 -9.06
CA THR A 32 17.08 13.65 -8.45
C THR A 32 15.96 14.32 -7.66
N GLN A 33 14.69 14.02 -7.95
CA GLN A 33 13.53 14.57 -7.27
C GLN A 33 13.07 13.71 -6.08
N LEU A 34 13.54 12.46 -5.97
CA LEU A 34 13.10 11.53 -4.91
C LEU A 34 13.20 12.12 -3.49
N PRO A 35 14.25 12.85 -3.07
CA PRO A 35 14.30 13.43 -1.73
C PRO A 35 13.17 14.42 -1.47
N LEU A 36 12.84 15.25 -2.46
CA LEU A 36 11.76 16.23 -2.37
C LEU A 36 10.41 15.55 -2.34
N VAL A 37 10.19 14.58 -3.24
CA VAL A 37 8.94 13.80 -3.29
C VAL A 37 8.72 13.05 -1.97
N LEU A 38 9.75 12.43 -1.40
CA LEU A 38 9.67 11.78 -0.09
C LEU A 38 9.34 12.78 1.03
N LEU A 39 9.85 14.01 0.97
CA LEU A 39 9.55 15.04 1.97
C LEU A 39 8.05 15.37 2.02
N PHE A 40 7.37 15.39 0.87
CA PHE A 40 5.93 15.65 0.78
C PHE A 40 5.06 14.41 1.00
N LEU A 41 5.45 13.28 0.41
CA LEU A 41 4.65 12.06 0.42
C LEU A 41 4.81 11.20 1.67
N ALA A 42 5.97 11.24 2.35
CA ALA A 42 6.16 10.47 3.58
C ALA A 42 5.25 10.92 4.73
N PRO A 43 5.04 12.24 4.98
CA PRO A 43 4.02 12.71 5.91
C PRO A 43 2.60 12.22 5.60
N LEU A 44 2.27 11.99 4.33
CA LEU A 44 0.96 11.51 3.89
C LEU A 44 0.86 9.97 4.03
N TYR A 45 1.58 9.23 3.18
CA TYR A 45 1.53 7.77 3.12
C TYR A 45 2.18 7.09 4.32
N GLY A 46 3.36 7.59 4.72
CA GLY A 46 4.12 7.04 5.85
C GLY A 46 3.39 7.18 7.18
N SER A 47 2.75 8.32 7.41
CA SER A 47 1.92 8.52 8.60
C SER A 47 0.70 7.61 8.61
N ALA A 48 -0.01 7.49 7.49
CA ALA A 48 -1.17 6.61 7.37
C ALA A 48 -0.80 5.13 7.64
N ALA A 49 0.27 4.62 7.01
CA ALA A 49 0.75 3.26 7.24
C ALA A 49 1.14 3.01 8.70
N LEU A 50 1.81 3.98 9.35
CA LEU A 50 2.12 3.91 10.78
C LEU A 50 0.87 3.90 11.65
N LEU A 51 -0.12 4.74 11.38
CA LEU A 51 -1.36 4.81 12.15
C LEU A 51 -2.15 3.51 12.04
N ILE A 52 -2.30 2.96 10.82
CA ILE A 52 -2.96 1.67 10.57
C ILE A 52 -2.29 0.59 11.43
N ARG A 53 -0.96 0.50 11.35
CA ARG A 53 -0.20 -0.48 12.11
C ARG A 53 -0.36 -0.30 13.62
N GLU A 54 -0.22 0.92 14.11
CA GLU A 54 -0.31 1.23 15.54
C GLU A 54 -1.70 0.92 16.10
N VAL A 55 -2.77 1.29 15.41
CA VAL A 55 -4.16 0.99 15.83
C VAL A 55 -4.38 -0.51 15.92
N VAL A 56 -3.95 -1.27 14.91
CA VAL A 56 -4.14 -2.73 14.91
C VAL A 56 -3.34 -3.39 16.03
N ARG A 57 -2.06 -3.03 16.21
CA ARG A 57 -1.19 -3.64 17.23
C ARG A 57 -1.61 -3.27 18.65
N ARG A 58 -2.05 -2.02 18.89
CA ARG A 58 -2.57 -1.58 20.19
C ARG A 58 -3.85 -2.27 20.60
N THR A 59 -4.64 -2.66 19.62
CA THR A 59 -5.94 -3.27 19.87
C THR A 59 -5.94 -4.80 19.71
N GLY A 60 -4.76 -5.42 19.61
CA GLY A 60 -4.61 -6.87 19.54
C GLY A 60 -5.19 -7.52 18.28
N ARG A 61 -5.41 -6.73 17.23
CA ARG A 61 -5.98 -7.16 15.95
C ARG A 61 -4.89 -7.66 14.99
N GLY A 62 -5.33 -8.26 13.89
CA GLY A 62 -4.46 -8.90 12.89
C GLY A 62 -4.51 -8.22 11.52
N TRP A 63 -3.94 -8.91 10.53
CA TRP A 63 -3.90 -8.47 9.14
C TRP A 63 -5.26 -8.11 8.52
N PRO A 64 -6.37 -8.83 8.76
CA PRO A 64 -7.67 -8.43 8.21
C PRO A 64 -8.06 -6.99 8.55
N SER A 65 -7.82 -6.57 9.80
CA SER A 65 -8.06 -5.19 10.23
C SER A 65 -7.07 -4.20 9.58
N MET A 66 -5.81 -4.59 9.37
CA MET A 66 -4.85 -3.73 8.64
C MET A 66 -5.29 -3.50 7.20
N LEU A 67 -5.71 -4.54 6.50
CA LEU A 67 -6.14 -4.46 5.11
C LEU A 67 -7.43 -3.63 4.95
N LEU A 68 -8.39 -3.76 5.88
CA LEU A 68 -9.61 -2.96 5.89
C LEU A 68 -9.32 -1.47 6.18
N LEU A 69 -8.44 -1.17 7.13
CA LEU A 69 -8.02 0.23 7.37
C LEU A 69 -7.24 0.80 6.19
N ALA A 70 -6.41 -0.01 5.52
CA ALA A 70 -5.71 0.39 4.31
C ALA A 70 -6.66 0.66 3.14
N ALA A 71 -7.73 -0.13 3.01
CA ALA A 71 -8.79 0.14 2.04
C ALA A 71 -9.53 1.43 2.36
N GLY A 72 -9.81 1.68 3.65
CA GLY A 72 -10.38 2.96 4.11
C GLY A 72 -9.47 4.14 3.80
N PHE A 73 -8.16 4.00 3.98
CA PHE A 73 -7.18 5.00 3.54
C PHE A 73 -7.25 5.21 2.04
N GLY A 74 -7.28 4.17 1.22
CA GLY A 74 -7.32 4.31 -0.24
C GLY A 74 -8.58 5.04 -0.74
N VAL A 75 -9.73 4.76 -0.12
CA VAL A 75 -10.98 5.50 -0.40
C VAL A 75 -10.88 6.96 0.02
N LEU A 76 -10.30 7.26 1.19
CA LEU A 76 -10.12 8.64 1.64
C LEU A 76 -9.13 9.41 0.76
N GLN A 77 -8.03 8.78 0.39
CA GLN A 77 -7.01 9.39 -0.44
C GLN A 77 -7.60 9.79 -1.80
N ALA A 78 -8.09 8.79 -2.56
CA ALA A 78 -8.61 8.99 -3.91
C ALA A 78 -9.94 9.78 -3.97
N GLY A 79 -10.78 9.67 -2.93
CA GLY A 79 -12.12 10.26 -2.93
C GLY A 79 -12.24 11.59 -2.21
N VAL A 80 -11.35 11.89 -1.25
CA VAL A 80 -11.47 13.08 -0.39
C VAL A 80 -10.23 13.96 -0.48
N VAL A 81 -9.03 13.37 -0.39
CA VAL A 81 -7.77 14.11 -0.33
C VAL A 81 -7.42 14.65 -1.71
N ASP A 82 -7.13 13.79 -2.68
CA ASP A 82 -6.78 14.23 -4.05
C ASP A 82 -8.00 14.34 -4.98
N GLN A 83 -9.10 13.66 -4.65
CA GLN A 83 -10.35 13.62 -5.43
C GLN A 83 -10.19 13.09 -6.87
N SER A 84 -9.07 12.39 -7.15
CA SER A 84 -8.78 11.75 -8.44
C SER A 84 -9.89 10.82 -8.90
N LEU A 85 -10.56 10.14 -7.98
CA LEU A 85 -11.64 9.19 -8.29
C LEU A 85 -12.86 9.85 -8.96
N PHE A 86 -13.07 11.15 -8.70
CA PHE A 86 -14.24 11.90 -9.16
C PHE A 86 -13.90 12.91 -10.25
N ASN A 87 -12.63 13.26 -10.43
CA ASN A 87 -12.20 14.27 -11.38
C ASN A 87 -12.14 13.70 -12.82
N PRO A 88 -12.97 14.20 -13.76
CA PRO A 88 -12.95 13.75 -15.17
C PRO A 88 -11.68 14.17 -15.93
N ALA A 89 -10.92 15.11 -15.40
CA ALA A 89 -9.72 15.67 -16.03
C ALA A 89 -8.63 15.89 -14.96
N TYR A 90 -8.14 14.78 -14.40
CA TYR A 90 -7.08 14.82 -13.40
C TYR A 90 -5.72 14.84 -14.12
N GLY A 91 -5.11 16.02 -14.20
CA GLY A 91 -3.97 16.28 -15.07
C GLY A 91 -4.32 15.96 -16.52
N ARG A 92 -3.71 14.91 -17.09
CA ARG A 92 -4.01 14.41 -18.44
C ARG A 92 -4.86 13.15 -18.47
N TYR A 93 -5.31 12.65 -17.32
CA TYR A 93 -5.96 11.35 -17.18
C TYR A 93 -7.48 11.45 -17.07
N ASP A 94 -8.17 10.48 -17.69
CA ASP A 94 -9.59 10.22 -17.46
C ASP A 94 -9.73 9.07 -16.44
N PHE A 95 -9.95 9.44 -15.18
CA PHE A 95 -10.18 8.47 -14.11
C PHE A 95 -11.66 8.09 -13.92
N GLN A 96 -12.56 8.64 -14.74
CA GLN A 96 -13.98 8.26 -14.74
C GLN A 96 -14.30 7.08 -15.66
N HIS A 97 -13.35 6.67 -16.50
CA HIS A 97 -13.45 5.50 -17.39
C HIS A 97 -12.21 4.60 -17.28
N PRO A 98 -12.32 3.29 -17.61
CA PRO A 98 -13.49 2.55 -18.12
C PRO A 98 -14.48 2.11 -17.02
N VAL A 99 -15.57 1.43 -17.39
CA VAL A 99 -16.56 0.85 -16.45
C VAL A 99 -17.17 1.92 -15.53
N HIS A 100 -17.67 2.98 -16.15
CA HIS A 100 -18.27 4.12 -15.47
C HIS A 100 -19.59 3.76 -14.80
N VAL A 101 -19.81 4.26 -13.59
CA VAL A 101 -21.07 4.19 -12.85
C VAL A 101 -21.60 5.60 -12.65
N GLY A 102 -22.66 5.92 -13.37
CA GLY A 102 -23.30 7.24 -13.29
C GLY A 102 -23.94 7.52 -11.93
N GLY A 103 -24.06 8.80 -11.60
CA GLY A 103 -24.71 9.30 -10.39
C GLY A 103 -23.74 9.56 -9.23
N VAL A 104 -22.72 8.72 -9.08
CA VAL A 104 -21.52 9.02 -8.26
C VAL A 104 -20.33 9.38 -9.16
N ASP A 105 -20.44 9.12 -10.46
CA ASP A 105 -19.50 9.44 -11.53
C ASP A 105 -18.09 8.92 -11.25
N VAL A 106 -18.01 7.60 -11.11
CA VAL A 106 -16.79 6.86 -10.78
C VAL A 106 -16.54 5.73 -11.75
N SER A 107 -15.27 5.49 -12.09
CA SER A 107 -14.83 4.25 -12.74
C SER A 107 -14.69 3.14 -11.72
N LEU A 108 -15.34 1.99 -11.93
CA LEU A 108 -15.07 0.81 -11.10
C LEU A 108 -13.65 0.26 -11.30
N TYR A 109 -13.07 0.46 -12.49
CA TYR A 109 -11.67 0.11 -12.75
C TYR A 109 -10.73 0.95 -11.88
N TRP A 110 -10.81 2.29 -11.92
CA TRP A 110 -9.92 3.14 -11.12
C TRP A 110 -10.22 3.06 -9.63
N MET A 111 -11.48 2.87 -9.23
CA MET A 111 -11.82 2.58 -7.84
C MET A 111 -11.09 1.33 -7.32
N LEU A 112 -11.09 0.26 -8.11
CA LEU A 112 -10.30 -0.94 -7.79
C LEU A 112 -8.80 -0.59 -7.81
N ALA A 113 -8.31 0.02 -8.90
CA ALA A 113 -6.91 0.36 -9.12
C ALA A 113 -6.29 1.12 -7.92
N PHE A 114 -6.94 2.21 -7.51
CA PHE A 114 -6.49 3.07 -6.43
C PHE A 114 -6.62 2.39 -5.06
N VAL A 115 -7.77 1.78 -4.77
CA VAL A 115 -7.98 1.16 -3.44
C VAL A 115 -7.04 -0.03 -3.25
N SER A 116 -6.95 -0.97 -4.20
CA SER A 116 -5.99 -2.08 -4.04
C SER A 116 -4.54 -1.65 -4.18
N GLY A 117 -4.24 -0.64 -5.00
CA GLY A 117 -2.91 -0.02 -5.07
C GLY A 117 -2.46 0.47 -3.68
N HIS A 118 -3.32 1.22 -2.98
CA HIS A 118 -3.03 1.66 -1.62
C HIS A 118 -2.99 0.51 -0.60
N VAL A 119 -3.93 -0.44 -0.66
CA VAL A 119 -3.93 -1.59 0.25
C VAL A 119 -2.63 -2.38 0.16
N VAL A 120 -2.19 -2.71 -1.06
CA VAL A 120 -1.05 -3.59 -1.29
C VAL A 120 0.26 -2.81 -1.24
N ALA A 121 0.40 -1.78 -2.05
CA ALA A 121 1.66 -1.09 -2.28
C ALA A 121 2.01 -0.16 -1.12
N SER A 122 1.17 0.84 -0.85
CA SER A 122 1.54 1.90 0.10
C SER A 122 1.29 1.55 1.57
N MET A 123 0.53 0.49 1.86
CA MET A 123 0.18 0.09 3.23
C MET A 123 0.72 -1.28 3.62
N ALA A 124 0.22 -2.37 3.01
CA ALA A 124 0.57 -3.72 3.46
C ALA A 124 2.05 -4.05 3.25
N THR A 125 2.61 -3.68 2.10
CA THR A 125 4.01 -3.94 1.74
C THR A 125 5.02 -3.33 2.74
N PRO A 126 5.03 -2.01 2.97
CA PRO A 126 5.99 -1.40 3.90
C PRO A 126 5.79 -1.90 5.33
N ILE A 127 4.55 -2.13 5.78
CA ILE A 127 4.26 -2.67 7.12
C ILE A 127 4.83 -4.09 7.26
N ALA A 128 4.57 -4.97 6.29
CA ALA A 128 5.02 -6.36 6.34
C ALA A 128 6.55 -6.45 6.31
N LEU A 129 7.21 -5.67 5.45
CA LEU A 129 8.68 -5.64 5.38
C LEU A 129 9.29 -5.12 6.69
N ALA A 130 8.75 -4.04 7.24
CA ALA A 130 9.23 -3.51 8.52
C ALA A 130 9.02 -4.50 9.68
N GLU A 131 7.88 -5.20 9.72
CA GLU A 131 7.65 -6.27 10.69
C GLU A 131 8.61 -7.44 10.50
N ALA A 132 8.87 -7.87 9.26
CA ALA A 132 9.81 -8.93 8.94
C ALA A 132 11.23 -8.64 9.42
N TRP A 133 11.65 -7.38 9.36
CA TRP A 133 12.97 -6.92 9.82
C TRP A 133 13.05 -6.74 11.35
N THR A 134 11.91 -6.74 12.04
CA THR A 134 11.78 -6.54 13.48
C THR A 134 11.75 -7.87 14.23
N ARG A 135 12.52 -8.00 15.31
CA ARG A 135 12.52 -9.19 16.17
C ARG A 135 11.39 -9.15 17.20
N GLU A 136 10.95 -10.32 17.66
CA GLU A 136 10.09 -10.41 18.84
C GLU A 136 10.83 -9.90 20.11
N PRO A 137 10.11 -9.34 21.10
CA PRO A 137 8.66 -9.08 21.12
C PRO A 137 8.25 -7.77 20.42
N ALA A 138 9.20 -7.02 19.84
CA ALA A 138 8.95 -5.68 19.30
C ALA A 138 8.09 -5.70 18.02
N ARG A 139 8.12 -6.81 17.26
CA ARG A 139 7.37 -6.98 16.00
C ARG A 139 5.87 -6.76 16.18
N ARG A 140 5.26 -7.41 17.18
CA ARG A 140 3.81 -7.37 17.42
C ARG A 140 3.39 -6.34 18.48
N ARG A 141 4.34 -5.57 19.03
CA ARG A 141 4.07 -4.49 19.98
C ARG A 141 3.92 -3.13 19.28
N PRO A 142 3.20 -2.17 19.87
CA PRO A 142 3.23 -0.78 19.41
C PRO A 142 4.68 -0.28 19.37
N TRP A 143 5.06 0.39 18.27
CA TRP A 143 6.38 0.96 18.08
C TRP A 143 6.48 2.38 18.62
N LEU A 144 5.36 3.09 18.60
CA LEU A 144 5.26 4.45 19.10
C LEU A 144 4.91 4.48 20.60
N GLY A 145 5.33 5.55 21.30
CA GLY A 145 4.85 5.83 22.66
C GLY A 145 3.35 6.19 22.68
N ARG A 146 2.78 6.46 23.86
CA ARG A 146 1.36 6.84 24.01
C ARG A 146 0.95 8.09 23.22
N ARG A 147 1.86 9.06 23.09
CA ARG A 147 1.64 10.32 22.35
C ARG A 147 1.94 10.20 20.86
N GLY A 148 2.70 9.20 20.44
CA GLY A 148 3.20 9.10 19.07
C GLY A 148 2.09 8.99 18.01
N PRO A 149 1.05 8.15 18.18
CA PRO A 149 -0.05 8.10 17.23
C PRO A 149 -0.76 9.45 17.04
N TRP A 150 -0.91 10.25 18.10
CA TRP A 150 -1.51 11.59 17.99
C TRP A 150 -0.65 12.54 17.18
N VAL A 151 0.66 12.55 17.41
CA VAL A 151 1.60 13.36 16.61
C VAL A 151 1.54 12.95 15.14
N VAL A 152 1.60 11.64 14.87
CA VAL A 152 1.53 11.11 13.49
C VAL A 152 0.16 11.41 12.85
N ALA A 153 -0.93 11.39 13.60
CA ALA A 153 -2.26 11.78 13.11
C ALA A 153 -2.33 13.25 12.72
N VAL A 154 -1.75 14.15 13.53
CA VAL A 154 -1.67 15.58 13.17
C VAL A 154 -0.83 15.76 11.90
N VAL A 155 0.32 15.09 11.80
CA VAL A 155 1.16 15.13 10.59
C VAL A 155 0.38 14.64 9.36
N TYR A 156 -0.33 13.52 9.47
CA TYR A 156 -1.16 12.99 8.39
C TYR A 156 -2.25 13.97 7.95
N VAL A 157 -2.98 14.57 8.89
CA VAL A 157 -4.05 15.53 8.58
C VAL A 157 -3.47 16.77 7.90
N LEU A 158 -2.39 17.33 8.42
CA LEU A 158 -1.73 18.49 7.79
C LEU A 158 -1.22 18.15 6.39
N ALA A 159 -0.58 16.99 6.21
CA ALA A 159 -0.13 16.52 4.91
C ALA A 159 -1.30 16.31 3.93
N SER A 160 -2.43 15.80 4.41
CA SER A 160 -3.64 15.62 3.59
C SER A 160 -4.22 16.97 3.16
N VAL A 161 -4.24 17.98 4.04
CA VAL A 161 -4.69 19.34 3.67
C VAL A 161 -3.74 19.96 2.65
N VAL A 162 -2.43 19.87 2.86
CA VAL A 162 -1.43 20.39 1.91
C VAL A 162 -1.56 19.69 0.56
N ASN A 163 -1.71 18.37 0.55
CA ASN A 163 -1.90 17.59 -0.67
C ASN A 163 -3.21 17.96 -1.38
N HIS A 164 -4.33 18.09 -0.65
CA HIS A 164 -5.61 18.50 -1.24
C HIS A 164 -5.52 19.88 -1.93
N LEU A 165 -4.90 20.85 -1.25
CA LEU A 165 -4.74 22.20 -1.81
C LEU A 165 -3.83 22.20 -3.03
N GLY A 166 -2.67 21.53 -2.95
CA GLY A 166 -1.72 21.46 -4.06
C GLY A 166 -2.28 20.71 -5.26
N VAL A 167 -2.83 19.50 -5.04
CA VAL A 167 -3.46 18.70 -6.11
C VAL A 167 -4.56 19.49 -6.77
N LYS A 168 -5.46 20.13 -6.03
CA LYS A 168 -6.56 20.90 -6.61
C LYS A 168 -6.08 21.99 -7.57
N GLU A 169 -4.99 22.67 -7.23
CA GLU A 169 -4.42 23.75 -8.07
C GLU A 169 -3.66 23.20 -9.27
N ASP A 170 -2.77 22.22 -9.05
CA ASP A 170 -1.81 21.75 -10.06
C ASP A 170 -2.43 20.72 -11.03
N GLU A 171 -3.00 19.63 -10.49
CA GLU A 171 -3.50 18.49 -11.27
C GLU A 171 -5.02 18.47 -11.38
N GLY A 172 -5.70 19.02 -10.39
CA GLY A 172 -7.15 19.03 -10.27
C GLY A 172 -7.82 20.08 -11.14
N HIS A 173 -7.08 21.06 -11.67
CA HIS A 173 -7.61 22.18 -12.46
C HIS A 173 -8.78 22.90 -11.78
N GLY A 174 -8.70 23.04 -10.45
CA GLY A 174 -9.74 23.65 -9.61
C GLY A 174 -10.94 22.74 -9.33
N PHE A 175 -10.92 21.48 -9.74
CA PHE A 175 -11.98 20.51 -9.50
C PHE A 175 -12.32 20.42 -8.01
N GLN A 176 -13.61 20.25 -7.74
CA GLN A 176 -14.13 19.99 -6.41
C GLN A 176 -15.21 18.92 -6.52
N ALA A 177 -14.98 17.79 -5.87
CA ALA A 177 -15.97 16.72 -5.77
C ALA A 177 -17.28 17.25 -5.18
N ALA A 178 -18.40 16.79 -5.72
CA ALA A 178 -19.71 17.15 -5.22
C ALA A 178 -19.86 16.72 -3.74
N PRO A 179 -20.69 17.41 -2.93
CA PRO A 179 -20.91 17.02 -1.54
C PRO A 179 -21.37 15.56 -1.40
N ALA A 180 -22.19 15.06 -2.32
CA ALA A 180 -22.64 13.67 -2.34
C ALA A 180 -21.49 12.67 -2.58
N GLN A 181 -20.56 12.98 -3.49
CA GLN A 181 -19.36 12.17 -3.75
C GLN A 181 -18.46 12.12 -2.52
N THR A 182 -18.19 13.28 -1.92
CA THR A 182 -17.35 13.40 -0.72
C THR A 182 -17.98 12.65 0.46
N LEU A 183 -19.29 12.84 0.71
CA LEU A 183 -20.01 12.15 1.78
C LEU A 183 -20.03 10.63 1.55
N THR A 184 -20.17 10.18 0.31
CA THR A 184 -20.12 8.75 -0.05
C THR A 184 -18.75 8.15 0.26
N ALA A 185 -17.67 8.82 -0.16
CA ALA A 185 -16.31 8.38 0.14
C ALA A 185 -16.03 8.33 1.65
N VAL A 186 -16.42 9.36 2.40
CA VAL A 186 -16.30 9.42 3.86
C VAL A 186 -17.11 8.30 4.53
N ALA A 187 -18.35 8.07 4.09
CA ALA A 187 -19.21 7.02 4.64
C ALA A 187 -18.63 5.62 4.38
N LEU A 188 -18.12 5.37 3.17
CA LEU A 188 -17.48 4.10 2.82
C LEU A 188 -16.19 3.88 3.63
N ALA A 189 -15.35 4.90 3.76
CA ALA A 189 -14.16 4.83 4.61
C ALA A 189 -14.52 4.57 6.08
N ALA A 190 -15.54 5.24 6.62
CA ALA A 190 -16.03 5.02 7.98
C ALA A 190 -16.58 3.59 8.16
N LEU A 191 -17.28 3.05 7.17
CA LEU A 191 -17.75 1.66 7.16
C LEU A 191 -16.57 0.69 7.19
N LEU A 192 -15.53 0.91 6.38
CA LEU A 192 -14.33 0.07 6.34
C LEU A 192 -13.54 0.13 7.67
N VAL A 193 -13.40 1.32 8.26
CA VAL A 193 -12.80 1.49 9.59
C VAL A 193 -13.62 0.75 10.65
N THR A 194 -14.94 0.90 10.61
CA THR A 194 -15.84 0.23 11.56
C THR A 194 -15.75 -1.29 11.39
N ALA A 195 -15.76 -1.81 10.16
CA ALA A 195 -15.56 -3.23 9.88
C ALA A 195 -14.20 -3.73 10.38
N ALA A 196 -13.13 -2.94 10.22
CA ALA A 196 -11.81 -3.29 10.72
C ALA A 196 -11.77 -3.41 12.25
N LEU A 197 -12.46 -2.50 12.95
CA LEU A 197 -12.55 -2.48 14.41
C LEU A 197 -13.52 -3.56 14.93
N LEU A 198 -14.57 -3.91 14.21
CA LEU A 198 -15.49 -4.97 14.60
C LEU A 198 -15.05 -6.36 14.13
N TRP A 199 -13.98 -6.45 13.35
CA TRP A 199 -13.51 -7.73 12.79
C TRP A 199 -13.19 -8.74 13.88
N ARG A 200 -13.92 -9.86 13.87
CA ARG A 200 -13.72 -10.97 14.80
C ARG A 200 -12.60 -11.89 14.29
N ARG A 201 -11.82 -12.45 15.21
CA ARG A 201 -10.86 -13.50 14.86
C ARG A 201 -11.63 -14.69 14.29
N ARG A 202 -11.16 -15.22 13.16
CA ARG A 202 -11.69 -16.44 12.56
C ARG A 202 -11.25 -17.64 13.37
N ASP A 203 -12.06 -18.69 13.35
CA ASP A 203 -11.71 -19.96 13.95
C ASP A 203 -10.50 -20.57 13.26
N VAL A 204 -9.68 -21.28 14.04
CA VAL A 204 -8.50 -21.96 13.54
C VAL A 204 -8.93 -23.18 12.73
N THR A 205 -8.36 -23.36 11.54
CA THR A 205 -8.61 -24.53 10.68
C THR A 205 -7.33 -25.32 10.45
N ASP A 206 -7.45 -26.59 10.03
CA ASP A 206 -6.28 -27.43 9.71
C ASP A 206 -5.90 -27.40 8.22
N VAL A 207 -6.21 -26.31 7.51
CA VAL A 207 -5.92 -26.23 6.08
C VAL A 207 -4.40 -26.32 5.84
N ARG A 208 -4.01 -27.13 4.85
CA ARG A 208 -2.62 -27.22 4.39
C ARG A 208 -2.21 -25.91 3.72
N VAL A 209 -1.11 -25.34 4.20
CA VAL A 209 -0.55 -24.08 3.68
C VAL A 209 0.61 -24.41 2.73
N PRO A 210 0.67 -23.82 1.53
CA PRO A 210 1.81 -23.98 0.64
C PRO A 210 3.11 -23.43 1.24
N ARG A 211 4.26 -23.93 0.79
CA ARG A 211 5.56 -23.38 1.17
C ARG A 211 5.63 -21.87 0.88
N PRO A 212 6.36 -21.06 1.68
CA PRO A 212 6.48 -19.62 1.46
C PRO A 212 6.93 -19.26 0.04
N ALA A 213 7.82 -20.04 -0.58
CA ALA A 213 8.24 -19.81 -1.98
C ALA A 213 7.08 -19.86 -2.98
N VAL A 214 6.06 -20.70 -2.76
CA VAL A 214 4.86 -20.74 -3.62
C VAL A 214 4.00 -19.51 -3.37
N VAL A 215 3.86 -19.09 -2.10
CA VAL A 215 3.13 -17.87 -1.75
C VAL A 215 3.78 -16.62 -2.36
N LEU A 216 5.11 -16.57 -2.43
CA LEU A 216 5.83 -15.51 -3.13
C LEU A 216 5.49 -15.46 -4.62
N VAL A 217 5.54 -16.62 -5.31
CA VAL A 217 5.17 -16.68 -6.73
C VAL A 217 3.71 -16.26 -6.93
N ILE A 218 2.81 -16.67 -6.04
CA ILE A 218 1.40 -16.24 -6.07
C ILE A 218 1.28 -14.73 -5.91
N GLY A 219 2.01 -14.13 -4.96
CA GLY A 219 2.03 -12.67 -4.78
C GLY A 219 2.51 -11.94 -6.03
N PHE A 220 3.61 -12.41 -6.63
CA PHE A 220 4.14 -11.85 -7.87
C PHE A 220 3.16 -11.97 -9.04
N VAL A 221 2.65 -13.18 -9.31
CA VAL A 221 1.74 -13.43 -10.43
C VAL A 221 0.41 -12.70 -10.24
N ALA A 222 -0.18 -12.73 -9.04
CA ALA A 222 -1.43 -12.03 -8.78
C ALA A 222 -1.27 -10.53 -9.00
N TYR A 223 -0.16 -9.95 -8.54
CA TYR A 223 0.05 -8.52 -8.67
C TYR A 223 0.45 -8.11 -10.10
N LEU A 224 1.16 -8.97 -10.83
CA LEU A 224 1.42 -8.77 -12.25
C LEU A 224 0.14 -8.84 -13.10
N LEU A 225 -0.75 -9.82 -12.84
CA LEU A 225 -2.03 -9.97 -13.55
C LEU A 225 -3.04 -8.88 -13.24
N TYR A 226 -2.85 -8.19 -12.11
CA TYR A 226 -3.69 -7.06 -11.72
C TYR A 226 -3.39 -5.78 -12.53
N LEU A 227 -2.19 -5.65 -13.11
CA LEU A 227 -1.69 -4.40 -13.68
C LEU A 227 -2.01 -4.10 -15.16
N PRO A 228 -2.23 -5.06 -16.08
CA PRO A 228 -2.30 -4.72 -17.49
C PRO A 228 -3.68 -4.22 -17.94
N GLY A 229 -3.70 -2.96 -18.38
CA GLY A 229 -4.69 -2.40 -19.30
C GLY A 229 -5.83 -1.63 -18.63
N GLU A 230 -6.19 -0.48 -19.21
CA GLU A 230 -7.30 0.37 -18.74
C GLU A 230 -8.60 -0.02 -19.45
N THR A 231 -9.07 -1.26 -19.20
CA THR A 231 -10.25 -1.81 -19.89
C THR A 231 -11.23 -2.51 -18.94
N ALA A 232 -12.46 -2.75 -19.41
CA ALA A 232 -13.44 -3.57 -18.69
C ALA A 232 -12.96 -5.02 -18.46
N ALA A 233 -12.18 -5.57 -19.39
CA ALA A 233 -11.59 -6.90 -19.24
C ALA A 233 -10.55 -6.93 -18.12
N ALA A 234 -9.70 -5.90 -18.05
CA ALA A 234 -8.73 -5.75 -16.97
C ALA A 234 -9.41 -5.57 -15.61
N PHE A 235 -10.49 -4.80 -15.54
CA PHE A 235 -11.32 -4.71 -14.34
C PHE A 235 -11.84 -6.09 -13.90
N ALA A 236 -12.40 -6.88 -14.82
CA ALA A 236 -12.91 -8.22 -14.50
C ALA A 236 -11.79 -9.16 -14.01
N VAL A 237 -10.62 -9.14 -14.65
CA VAL A 237 -9.43 -9.89 -14.20
C VAL A 237 -9.00 -9.44 -12.81
N GLY A 238 -8.90 -8.13 -12.57
CA GLY A 238 -8.54 -7.55 -11.29
C GLY A 238 -9.47 -7.99 -10.16
N VAL A 239 -10.80 -7.99 -10.40
CA VAL A 239 -11.80 -8.48 -9.44
C VAL A 239 -11.59 -9.96 -9.13
N VAL A 240 -11.42 -10.81 -10.15
CA VAL A 240 -11.21 -12.25 -9.99
C VAL A 240 -9.93 -12.54 -9.22
N VAL A 241 -8.83 -11.86 -9.56
CA VAL A 241 -7.53 -12.01 -8.89
C VAL A 241 -7.62 -11.53 -7.44
N ALA A 242 -8.17 -10.34 -7.19
CA ALA A 242 -8.30 -9.80 -5.84
C ALA A 242 -9.19 -10.68 -4.96
N ALA A 243 -10.35 -11.11 -5.45
CA ALA A 243 -11.24 -12.02 -4.75
C ALA A 243 -10.57 -13.38 -4.50
N GLY A 244 -9.89 -13.94 -5.51
CA GLY A 244 -9.14 -15.18 -5.41
C GLY A 244 -8.05 -15.12 -4.33
N VAL A 245 -7.23 -14.07 -4.31
CA VAL A 245 -6.19 -13.85 -3.30
C VAL A 245 -6.82 -13.71 -1.91
N VAL A 246 -7.86 -12.88 -1.76
CA VAL A 246 -8.54 -12.68 -0.46
C VAL A 246 -9.14 -13.99 0.06
N CYS A 247 -9.79 -14.78 -0.80
CA CYS A 247 -10.38 -16.06 -0.42
C CYS A 247 -9.31 -17.09 -0.06
N VAL A 248 -8.29 -17.25 -0.90
CA VAL A 248 -7.27 -18.29 -0.76
C VAL A 248 -6.32 -17.98 0.41
N VAL A 249 -5.74 -16.77 0.45
CA VAL A 249 -4.88 -16.33 1.56
C VAL A 249 -5.69 -16.18 2.84
N GLY A 250 -6.93 -15.70 2.74
CA GLY A 250 -7.86 -15.64 3.87
C GLY A 250 -8.18 -17.01 4.47
N ARG A 251 -8.23 -18.07 3.65
CA ARG A 251 -8.35 -19.45 4.12
C ARG A 251 -7.05 -19.94 4.75
N TRP A 252 -5.90 -19.77 4.09
CA TRP A 252 -4.60 -20.20 4.64
C TRP A 252 -4.27 -19.54 5.97
N SER A 253 -4.59 -18.25 6.13
CA SER A 253 -4.33 -17.49 7.36
C SER A 253 -5.10 -17.96 8.59
N THR A 254 -6.07 -18.85 8.44
CA THR A 254 -6.74 -19.52 9.58
C THR A 254 -5.99 -20.74 10.08
N SER A 255 -4.97 -21.21 9.34
CA SER A 255 -4.15 -22.36 9.72
C SER A 255 -3.02 -21.93 10.66
N PRO A 256 -2.71 -22.69 11.71
CA PRO A 256 -1.55 -22.42 12.56
C PRO A 256 -0.22 -22.58 11.79
N ARG A 257 -0.25 -23.21 10.61
CA ARG A 257 0.91 -23.32 9.70
C ARG A 257 1.17 -22.04 8.91
N TRP A 258 0.22 -21.09 8.90
CA TRP A 258 0.44 -19.77 8.28
C TRP A 258 1.24 -18.89 9.23
N THR A 259 2.44 -18.53 8.81
CA THR A 259 3.42 -17.79 9.61
C THR A 259 3.78 -16.45 8.97
N ASP A 260 4.55 -15.64 9.70
CA ASP A 260 5.11 -14.38 9.21
C ASP A 260 5.98 -14.54 7.97
N ASP A 261 6.60 -15.70 7.79
CA ASP A 261 7.37 -16.00 6.57
C ASP A 261 6.46 -16.06 5.34
N HIS A 262 5.22 -16.55 5.48
CA HIS A 262 4.26 -16.58 4.39
C HIS A 262 3.76 -15.17 4.05
N VAL A 263 3.50 -14.34 5.07
CA VAL A 263 3.14 -12.93 4.87
C VAL A 263 4.28 -12.18 4.16
N THR A 264 5.51 -12.37 4.63
CA THR A 264 6.70 -11.72 4.06
C THR A 264 6.94 -12.21 2.62
N ALA A 265 6.79 -13.50 2.38
CA ALA A 265 6.90 -14.07 1.04
C ALA A 265 5.86 -13.49 0.08
N LEU A 266 4.59 -13.38 0.50
CA LEU A 266 3.52 -12.80 -0.31
C LEU A 266 3.86 -11.37 -0.75
N VAL A 267 4.32 -10.54 0.19
CA VAL A 267 4.71 -9.15 -0.07
C VAL A 267 6.01 -9.04 -0.87
N MET A 268 7.00 -9.92 -0.64
CA MET A 268 8.19 -9.94 -1.50
C MET A 268 7.81 -10.25 -2.96
N GLY A 269 6.79 -11.08 -3.18
CA GLY A 269 6.21 -11.31 -4.50
C GLY A 269 5.67 -10.02 -5.14
N THR A 270 4.93 -9.21 -4.39
CA THR A 270 4.42 -7.92 -4.91
C THR A 270 5.55 -6.94 -5.19
N VAL A 271 6.60 -6.90 -4.36
CA VAL A 271 7.78 -6.05 -4.60
C VAL A 271 8.55 -6.46 -5.87
N MET A 272 8.59 -7.75 -6.20
CA MET A 272 9.26 -8.22 -7.43
C MET A 272 8.61 -7.67 -8.70
N VAL A 273 7.35 -7.23 -8.64
CA VAL A 273 6.70 -6.57 -9.78
C VAL A 273 7.39 -5.24 -10.13
N GLY A 274 7.94 -4.52 -9.14
CA GLY A 274 8.76 -3.32 -9.37
C GLY A 274 10.11 -3.59 -10.05
N MET A 275 10.46 -4.86 -10.31
CA MET A 275 11.60 -5.22 -11.17
C MET A 275 11.24 -5.29 -12.66
N VAL A 276 9.94 -5.30 -12.98
CA VAL A 276 9.42 -5.50 -14.34
C VAL A 276 8.64 -4.28 -14.81
N MET A 277 7.75 -3.75 -13.97
CA MET A 277 6.81 -2.69 -14.36
C MET A 277 7.43 -1.38 -14.81
N PRO A 278 8.56 -0.89 -14.24
CA PRO A 278 9.18 0.33 -14.76
C PRO A 278 9.48 0.27 -16.26
N PHE A 279 9.77 -0.92 -16.81
CA PHE A 279 10.07 -1.10 -18.24
C PHE A 279 8.82 -1.31 -19.11
N LEU A 280 7.61 -1.30 -18.53
CA LEU A 280 6.34 -1.55 -19.20
C LEU A 280 5.38 -0.35 -19.16
N VAL A 281 5.71 0.69 -18.39
CA VAL A 281 4.85 1.86 -18.18
C VAL A 281 5.49 3.05 -18.85
N ASP A 282 4.69 3.81 -19.59
CA ASP A 282 5.15 5.05 -20.23
C ASP A 282 5.52 6.10 -19.16
N PRO A 283 6.51 6.96 -19.44
CA PRO A 283 6.94 7.95 -18.47
C PRO A 283 5.85 8.99 -18.22
N TYR A 284 5.80 9.52 -17.00
CA TYR A 284 4.89 10.63 -16.66
C TYR A 284 5.23 11.92 -17.42
N ASP A 285 6.50 12.08 -17.80
CA ASP A 285 7.01 13.23 -18.54
C ASP A 285 7.64 12.77 -19.87
N ASP A 286 6.90 12.99 -20.94
CA ASP A 286 7.26 12.59 -22.31
C ASP A 286 8.46 13.39 -22.87
N THR A 287 8.96 14.38 -22.12
CA THR A 287 10.15 15.18 -22.50
C THR A 287 11.47 14.55 -22.04
N ILE A 288 11.42 13.50 -21.21
CA ILE A 288 12.61 12.80 -20.74
C ILE A 288 13.21 11.97 -21.88
N SER A 289 14.53 11.97 -22.02
CA SER A 289 15.19 11.14 -23.03
C SER A 289 15.15 9.66 -22.66
N ALA A 290 15.04 8.77 -23.66
CA ALA A 290 15.00 7.32 -23.46
C ALA A 290 16.18 6.78 -22.61
N GLY A 291 17.37 7.38 -22.72
CA GLY A 291 18.52 6.98 -21.89
C GLY A 291 18.36 7.35 -20.40
N ARG A 292 17.68 8.46 -20.10
CA ARG A 292 17.38 8.87 -18.72
C ARG A 292 16.25 8.03 -18.13
N GLU A 293 15.23 7.75 -18.91
CA GLU A 293 14.12 6.84 -18.56
C GLU A 293 14.67 5.45 -18.21
N LEU A 294 15.44 4.83 -19.11
CA LEU A 294 16.06 3.52 -18.86
C LEU A 294 16.92 3.50 -17.58
N ALA A 295 17.65 4.58 -17.30
CA ALA A 295 18.44 4.68 -16.08
C ALA A 295 17.56 4.76 -14.81
N GLN A 296 16.42 5.44 -14.87
CA GLN A 296 15.45 5.53 -13.78
C GLN A 296 14.76 4.18 -13.54
N ASP A 297 14.35 3.49 -14.59
CA ASP A 297 13.72 2.17 -14.50
C ASP A 297 14.67 1.13 -13.95
N ALA A 298 15.92 1.14 -14.42
CA ALA A 298 16.98 0.28 -13.89
C ALA A 298 17.27 0.57 -12.41
N ALA A 299 17.24 1.83 -11.98
CA ALA A 299 17.41 2.18 -10.58
C ALA A 299 16.25 1.67 -9.71
N SER A 300 15.01 1.87 -10.15
CA SER A 300 13.81 1.39 -9.45
C SER A 300 13.79 -0.13 -9.33
N ALA A 301 14.11 -0.84 -10.42
CA ALA A 301 14.24 -2.29 -10.44
C ALA A 301 15.37 -2.79 -9.51
N ALA A 302 16.52 -2.11 -9.51
CA ALA A 302 17.64 -2.45 -8.63
C ALA A 302 17.29 -2.25 -7.15
N ILE A 303 16.53 -1.21 -6.79
CA ILE A 303 16.05 -0.97 -5.42
C ILE A 303 15.10 -2.08 -4.98
N CYS A 304 14.14 -2.47 -5.82
CA CYS A 304 13.22 -3.57 -5.53
C CYS A 304 13.97 -4.91 -5.37
N LEU A 305 14.88 -5.23 -6.29
CA LEU A 305 15.73 -6.43 -6.22
C LEU A 305 16.57 -6.45 -4.94
N THR A 306 17.19 -5.33 -4.59
CA THR A 306 18.01 -5.21 -3.37
C THR A 306 17.16 -5.38 -2.12
N GLY A 307 15.96 -4.80 -2.08
CA GLY A 307 15.02 -4.96 -0.96
C GLY A 307 14.58 -6.41 -0.76
N VAL A 308 14.26 -7.12 -1.85
CA VAL A 308 13.92 -8.56 -1.85
C VAL A 308 15.11 -9.39 -1.37
N ALA A 309 16.30 -9.18 -1.94
CA ALA A 309 17.51 -9.91 -1.57
C ALA A 309 17.91 -9.66 -0.12
N ALA A 310 17.90 -8.41 0.34
CA ALA A 310 18.23 -8.05 1.71
C ALA A 310 17.23 -8.65 2.71
N THR A 311 15.93 -8.63 2.39
CA THR A 311 14.90 -9.26 3.21
C THR A 311 15.09 -10.77 3.29
N TRP A 312 15.36 -11.43 2.16
CA TRP A 312 15.64 -12.86 2.11
C TRP A 312 16.85 -13.26 2.96
N LEU A 313 17.97 -12.54 2.82
CA LEU A 313 19.18 -12.76 3.60
C LEU A 313 18.92 -12.53 5.09
N ARG A 314 18.18 -11.47 5.42
CA ARG A 314 17.80 -11.15 6.79
C ARG A 314 16.98 -12.27 7.44
N LEU A 315 15.97 -12.80 6.75
CA LEU A 315 15.16 -13.92 7.25
C LEU A 315 16.02 -15.17 7.51
N ARG A 316 16.93 -15.51 6.59
CA ARG A 316 17.88 -16.62 6.79
C ARG A 316 18.79 -16.41 7.99
N HIS A 317 19.27 -15.18 8.22
CA HIS A 317 20.08 -14.86 9.39
C HIS A 317 19.28 -14.92 10.70
N LEU A 318 18.00 -14.53 10.69
CA LEU A 318 17.13 -14.61 11.86
C LEU A 318 16.81 -16.07 12.21
N ALA A 319 16.54 -16.92 11.22
CA ALA A 319 16.28 -18.34 11.44
C ALA A 319 17.47 -19.11 12.04
N ARG A 320 18.70 -18.63 11.82
CA ARG A 320 19.94 -19.27 12.31
C ARG A 320 20.33 -18.88 13.74
N ARG A 321 19.72 -17.86 14.35
CA ARG A 321 20.07 -17.42 15.71
C ARG A 321 19.08 -18.03 16.72
N PRO A 322 19.56 -18.66 17.81
CA PRO A 322 18.68 -19.16 18.85
C PRO A 322 17.91 -17.99 19.50
N PRO A 323 16.66 -18.22 19.96
CA PRO A 323 15.91 -17.20 20.69
C PRO A 323 16.68 -16.84 21.96
N THR A 324 17.06 -15.57 22.08
CA THR A 324 17.63 -14.96 23.29
C THR A 324 16.54 -14.46 24.21
#